data_AF-A0A315XDV6-F1
#
_entry.id   AF-A0A315XDV6-F1
#
_cell.length_a   1.000
_cell.length_b   1.000
_cell.length_c   1.000
_cell.angle_alpha   90.00
_cell.angle_beta   90.00
_cell.angle_gamma   90.00
#
_symmetry.space_group_name_H-M   'P 1'
#
loop_
_entity.id
_entity.type
_entity.pdbx_description
1 polymer ?
#
loop_
_entity_poly.entity_id
_entity_poly.type
_entity_poly.pdbx_seq_one_letter_code
_entity_poly.pdbx_strand_id
1 'polypeptide(L)'
;MTGIKELVDAAAVIPDPAERSRKYKNIVGLLSQEAVRSNDHQHIEEALKIAGMVTDDPSKAYLEIIRAIAKMKHKDKNRFDEAVKISQSIDNDLDLSVALHEIVIGFGRYGIDNKDDIIWADSLDLAQQIPLNSYRAMAYRNLSKAGIDPKKSLELLNISIAILEKSKEIRTINQIQTFCDTSSMLARLDDNRSYDFLKKAIAMADSIMEELEKSAVLLKILETEIEIGIKFKDKLLLDEAAVISKGIKKEYYKTLASNALESYSLS
;
A
#
# COMPACT_ATOMS: atom_id res chain seq x y z
N MET A 1 2.79 -31.40 10.10
CA MET A 1 2.31 -30.78 11.35
C MET A 1 3.14 -31.11 12.59
N THR A 2 3.99 -32.15 12.61
CA THR A 2 4.75 -32.56 13.81
C THR A 2 5.65 -31.45 14.39
N GLY A 3 6.28 -30.63 13.54
CA GLY A 3 7.19 -29.57 14.01
C GLY A 3 6.51 -28.35 14.66
N ILE A 4 5.29 -27.97 14.28
CA ILE A 4 4.62 -26.80 14.89
C ILE A 4 4.24 -27.09 16.34
N LYS A 5 3.72 -28.30 16.61
CA LYS A 5 3.40 -28.72 17.98
C LYS A 5 4.63 -28.68 18.89
N GLU A 6 5.76 -29.21 18.42
CA GLU A 6 7.03 -29.18 19.15
C GLU A 6 7.48 -27.74 19.45
N LEU A 7 7.33 -26.81 18.50
CA LEU A 7 7.65 -25.39 18.71
C LEU A 7 6.74 -24.74 19.76
N VAL A 8 5.45 -25.07 19.76
CA VAL A 8 4.47 -24.55 20.74
C VAL A 8 4.76 -25.11 22.14
N ASP A 9 5.03 -26.40 22.25
CA ASP A 9 5.39 -27.06 23.51
C ASP A 9 6.71 -26.48 24.07
N ALA A 10 7.70 -26.26 23.20
CA ALA A 10 8.96 -25.62 23.57
C ALA A 10 8.77 -24.17 24.03
N ALA A 11 7.85 -23.41 23.42
CA ALA A 11 7.52 -22.07 23.88
C ALA A 11 6.80 -22.09 25.25
N ALA A 12 5.91 -23.06 25.47
CA ALA A 12 5.09 -23.15 26.68
C ALA A 12 5.91 -23.31 27.97
N VAL A 13 7.08 -23.96 27.90
CA VAL A 13 7.95 -24.18 29.07
C VAL A 13 8.90 -23.01 29.36
N ILE A 14 8.93 -21.96 28.52
CA ILE A 14 9.78 -20.78 28.76
C ILE A 14 9.23 -20.02 29.97
N PRO A 15 10.03 -19.80 31.04
CA PRO A 15 9.54 -19.13 32.25
C PRO A 15 9.20 -17.66 32.01
N ASP A 16 10.08 -16.93 31.31
CA ASP A 16 9.91 -15.50 31.03
C ASP A 16 8.71 -15.25 30.10
N PRO A 17 7.65 -14.54 30.55
CA PRO A 17 6.45 -14.33 29.76
C PRO A 17 6.69 -13.54 28.46
N ALA A 18 7.63 -12.58 28.47
CA ALA A 18 7.93 -11.77 27.30
C ALA A 18 8.67 -12.59 26.23
N GLU A 19 9.63 -13.42 26.63
CA GLU A 19 10.30 -14.37 25.74
C GLU A 19 9.32 -15.43 25.20
N ARG A 20 8.46 -15.99 26.06
CA ARG A 20 7.42 -16.93 25.65
C ARG A 20 6.47 -16.30 24.62
N SER A 21 5.98 -15.09 24.88
CA SER A 21 5.14 -14.32 23.96
C SER A 21 5.83 -14.07 22.62
N ARG A 22 7.12 -13.69 22.63
CA ARG A 22 7.92 -13.54 21.40
C ARG A 22 8.05 -14.83 20.60
N LYS A 23 8.22 -15.99 21.26
CA LYS A 23 8.23 -17.29 20.56
C LYS A 23 6.89 -17.60 19.91
N TYR A 24 5.77 -17.35 20.58
CA TYR A 24 4.45 -17.51 19.97
C TYR A 24 4.25 -16.59 18.76
N LYS A 25 4.66 -15.32 18.84
CA LYS A 25 4.65 -14.40 17.68
C LYS A 25 5.45 -14.93 16.50
N ASN A 26 6.64 -15.52 16.76
CA ASN A 26 7.45 -16.11 15.69
C ASN A 26 6.76 -17.33 15.05
N ILE A 27 6.11 -18.18 15.84
CA ILE A 27 5.36 -19.33 15.34
C ILE A 27 4.18 -18.87 14.47
N VAL A 28 3.46 -17.82 14.88
CA VAL A 28 2.42 -17.18 14.06
C VAL A 28 2.99 -16.72 12.72
N GLY A 29 4.14 -16.03 12.72
CA GLY A 29 4.81 -15.60 11.49
C GLY A 29 5.18 -16.76 10.57
N LEU A 30 5.68 -17.87 11.10
CA LEU A 30 5.99 -19.08 10.32
C LEU A 30 4.74 -19.69 9.68
N LEU A 31 3.66 -19.82 10.45
CA LEU A 31 2.38 -20.33 9.97
C LEU A 31 1.76 -19.41 8.92
N SER A 32 1.79 -18.10 9.13
CA SER A 32 1.34 -17.10 8.16
C SER A 32 2.11 -17.16 6.84
N GLN A 33 3.44 -17.33 6.88
CA GLN A 33 4.26 -17.50 5.68
C GLN A 33 3.91 -18.79 4.94
N GLU A 34 3.73 -19.88 5.69
CA GLU A 34 3.37 -21.16 5.11
C GLU A 34 1.96 -21.12 4.50
N ALA A 35 0.99 -20.46 5.14
CA ALA A 35 -0.35 -20.23 4.60
C ALA A 35 -0.31 -19.56 3.23
N VAL A 36 0.53 -18.52 3.06
CA VAL A 36 0.70 -17.86 1.76
C VAL A 36 1.38 -18.78 0.74
N ARG A 37 2.41 -19.52 1.17
CA ARG A 37 3.21 -20.40 0.29
C ARG A 37 2.40 -21.58 -0.23
N SER A 38 1.69 -22.28 0.65
CA SER A 38 0.87 -23.45 0.32
C SER A 38 -0.54 -23.08 -0.14
N ASN A 39 -0.98 -21.85 0.13
CA ASN A 39 -2.36 -21.41 -0.03
C ASN A 39 -3.34 -22.27 0.79
N ASP A 40 -2.88 -22.81 1.91
CA ASP A 40 -3.68 -23.64 2.83
C ASP A 40 -4.14 -22.81 4.04
N HIS A 41 -5.45 -22.77 4.21
CA HIS A 41 -6.09 -22.03 5.28
C HIS A 41 -5.93 -22.69 6.66
N GLN A 42 -5.61 -23.99 6.73
CA GLN A 42 -5.35 -24.65 8.03
C GLN A 42 -4.23 -23.96 8.82
N HIS A 43 -3.22 -23.42 8.13
CA HIS A 43 -2.16 -22.65 8.78
C HIS A 43 -2.65 -21.33 9.37
N ILE A 44 -3.68 -20.70 8.80
CA ILE A 44 -4.32 -19.52 9.39
C ILE A 44 -5.07 -19.91 10.66
N GLU A 45 -5.83 -21.00 10.65
CA GLU A 45 -6.54 -21.50 11.83
C GLU A 45 -5.57 -21.86 12.97
N GLU A 46 -4.45 -22.50 12.65
CA GLU A 46 -3.38 -22.76 13.63
C GLU A 46 -2.75 -21.47 14.14
N ALA A 47 -2.44 -20.53 13.25
CA ALA A 47 -1.86 -19.24 13.62
C ALA A 47 -2.77 -18.46 14.57
N LEU A 48 -4.08 -18.46 14.34
CA LEU A 48 -5.05 -17.79 15.22
C LEU A 48 -5.07 -18.38 16.63
N LYS A 49 -4.98 -19.72 16.76
CA LYS A 49 -4.88 -20.38 18.08
C LYS A 49 -3.63 -19.94 18.83
N ILE A 50 -2.50 -19.84 18.15
CA ILE A 50 -1.22 -19.43 18.75
C ILE A 50 -1.17 -17.93 19.03
N ALA A 51 -1.78 -17.09 18.18
CA ALA A 51 -1.89 -15.66 18.41
C ALA A 51 -2.66 -15.36 19.71
N GLY A 52 -3.68 -16.16 20.05
CA GLY A 52 -4.37 -16.07 21.34
C GLY A 52 -3.52 -16.41 22.57
N MET A 53 -2.31 -16.95 22.39
CA MET A 53 -1.34 -17.21 23.47
C MET A 53 -0.32 -16.07 23.63
N VAL A 54 -0.30 -15.10 22.71
CA VAL A 54 0.57 -13.93 22.77
C VAL A 54 0.00 -12.96 23.80
N THR A 55 0.78 -12.67 24.84
CA THR A 55 0.35 -11.80 25.96
C THR A 55 1.01 -10.43 25.93
N ASP A 56 2.17 -10.34 25.29
CA ASP A 56 2.89 -9.09 25.06
C ASP A 56 2.71 -8.65 23.61
N ASP A 57 1.93 -7.59 23.39
CA ASP A 57 1.62 -6.98 22.09
C ASP A 57 1.06 -8.00 21.06
N PRO A 58 -0.18 -8.51 21.27
CA PRO A 58 -0.83 -9.46 20.37
C PRO A 58 -1.23 -8.86 19.02
N SER A 59 -1.33 -7.52 18.93
CA SER A 59 -1.71 -6.79 17.71
C SER A 59 -0.86 -7.19 16.50
N LYS A 60 0.46 -7.35 16.70
CA LYS A 60 1.38 -7.77 15.64
C LYS A 60 1.14 -9.20 15.16
N ALA A 61 0.75 -10.12 16.04
CA ALA A 61 0.44 -11.50 15.65
C ALA A 61 -0.80 -11.53 14.75
N TYR A 62 -1.86 -10.81 15.12
CA TYR A 62 -3.07 -10.69 14.32
C TYR A 62 -2.81 -9.97 12.98
N LEU A 63 -1.98 -8.93 12.97
CA LEU A 63 -1.58 -8.26 11.74
C LEU A 63 -0.87 -9.21 10.76
N GLU A 64 0.03 -10.07 11.23
CA GLU A 64 0.71 -11.06 10.38
C GLU A 64 -0.26 -12.09 9.79
N ILE A 65 -1.30 -12.47 10.53
CA ILE A 65 -2.37 -13.34 10.03
C ILE A 65 -3.18 -12.64 8.94
N ILE A 66 -3.58 -11.39 9.17
CA ILE A 66 -4.34 -10.59 8.19
C ILE A 66 -3.53 -10.40 6.90
N ARG A 67 -2.24 -10.09 7.01
CA ARG A 67 -1.33 -10.01 5.86
C ARG A 67 -1.27 -11.31 5.08
N ALA A 68 -1.27 -12.45 5.76
CA ALA A 68 -1.28 -13.75 5.10
C ALA A 68 -2.59 -13.96 4.34
N ILE A 69 -3.74 -13.76 4.98
CA ILE A 69 -5.06 -13.87 4.34
C ILE A 69 -5.15 -12.97 3.10
N ALA A 70 -4.71 -11.71 3.20
CA ALA A 70 -4.70 -10.76 2.09
C ALA A 70 -3.75 -11.14 0.93
N LYS A 71 -2.71 -11.95 1.19
CA LYS A 71 -1.72 -12.39 0.19
C LYS A 71 -2.01 -13.76 -0.41
N MET A 72 -2.82 -14.59 0.25
CA MET A 72 -3.24 -15.89 -0.28
C MET A 72 -3.93 -15.75 -1.64
N LYS A 73 -3.79 -16.75 -2.50
CA LYS A 73 -4.40 -16.79 -3.84
C LYS A 73 -5.91 -17.00 -3.76
N HIS A 74 -6.34 -17.90 -2.88
CA HIS A 74 -7.76 -18.15 -2.67
C HIS A 74 -8.35 -17.05 -1.78
N LYS A 75 -9.15 -16.19 -2.39
CA LYS A 75 -9.91 -15.14 -1.71
C LYS A 75 -11.38 -15.28 -2.07
N ASP A 76 -12.23 -15.01 -1.11
CA ASP A 76 -13.68 -14.92 -1.28
C ASP A 76 -14.24 -14.01 -0.18
N LYS A 77 -15.56 -13.84 -0.16
CA LYS A 77 -16.26 -13.04 0.85
C LYS A 77 -16.04 -13.55 2.27
N ASN A 78 -15.99 -14.87 2.47
CA ASN A 78 -15.77 -15.45 3.80
C ASN A 78 -14.37 -15.11 4.33
N ARG A 79 -13.36 -15.14 3.48
CA ARG A 79 -11.98 -14.74 3.83
C ARG A 79 -11.86 -13.24 4.07
N PHE A 80 -12.61 -12.43 3.35
CA PHE A 80 -12.70 -10.99 3.63
C PHE A 80 -13.26 -10.77 5.03
N ASP A 81 -14.42 -11.36 5.33
CA ASP A 81 -15.11 -11.19 6.62
C ASP A 81 -14.29 -11.73 7.80
N GLU A 82 -13.59 -12.85 7.59
CA GLU A 82 -12.66 -13.39 8.57
C GLU A 82 -11.51 -12.41 8.86
N ALA A 83 -10.85 -11.86 7.84
CA ALA A 83 -9.79 -10.88 8.01
C ALA A 83 -10.28 -9.62 8.74
N VAL A 84 -11.48 -9.12 8.39
CA VAL A 84 -12.11 -7.99 9.08
C VAL A 84 -12.38 -8.33 10.55
N LYS A 85 -12.91 -9.52 10.84
CA LYS A 85 -13.14 -9.97 12.22
C LYS A 85 -11.84 -10.06 13.02
N ILE A 86 -10.76 -10.55 12.42
CA ILE A 86 -9.45 -10.63 13.09
C ILE A 86 -8.92 -9.22 13.41
N SER A 87 -9.17 -8.24 12.53
CA SER A 87 -8.73 -6.84 12.77
C SER A 87 -9.36 -6.23 14.03
N GLN A 88 -10.52 -6.72 14.47
CA GLN A 88 -11.18 -6.30 15.70
C GLN A 88 -10.42 -6.72 16.98
N SER A 89 -9.39 -7.57 16.85
CA SER A 89 -8.49 -7.97 17.95
C SER A 89 -7.20 -7.13 18.00
N ILE A 90 -7.12 -6.05 17.20
CA ILE A 90 -5.98 -5.13 17.16
C ILE A 90 -6.36 -3.84 17.89
N ASP A 91 -5.64 -3.54 18.97
CA ASP A 91 -6.04 -2.48 19.92
C ASP A 91 -5.38 -1.13 19.64
N ASN A 92 -4.32 -1.08 18.81
CA ASN A 92 -3.61 0.16 18.50
C ASN A 92 -3.89 0.65 17.08
N ASP A 93 -4.09 1.96 16.95
CA ASP A 93 -4.48 2.60 15.68
C ASP A 93 -3.49 2.38 14.54
N LEU A 94 -2.19 2.29 14.86
CA LEU A 94 -1.16 2.07 13.84
C LEU A 94 -1.30 0.69 13.23
N ASP A 95 -1.26 -0.37 14.04
CA ASP A 95 -1.38 -1.73 13.54
C ASP A 95 -2.76 -1.99 12.94
N LEU A 96 -3.83 -1.41 13.50
CA LEU A 96 -5.18 -1.52 12.95
C LEU A 96 -5.24 -0.85 11.57
N SER A 97 -4.65 0.33 11.41
CA SER A 97 -4.61 1.02 10.13
C SER A 97 -3.84 0.24 9.07
N VAL A 98 -2.73 -0.40 9.46
CA VAL A 98 -1.96 -1.28 8.58
C VAL A 98 -2.79 -2.51 8.20
N ALA A 99 -3.44 -3.16 9.18
CA ALA A 99 -4.25 -4.35 8.95
C ALA A 99 -5.40 -4.08 7.98
N LEU A 100 -6.20 -3.05 8.26
CA LEU A 100 -7.31 -2.65 7.39
C LEU A 100 -6.81 -2.25 5.99
N HIS A 101 -5.69 -1.53 5.88
CA HIS A 101 -5.07 -1.23 4.59
C HIS A 101 -4.71 -2.50 3.80
N GLU A 102 -4.08 -3.50 4.43
CA GLU A 102 -3.72 -4.76 3.78
C GLU A 102 -4.97 -5.52 3.27
N ILE A 103 -6.04 -5.54 4.07
CA ILE A 103 -7.33 -6.14 3.67
C ILE A 103 -7.88 -5.42 2.43
N VAL A 104 -7.99 -4.09 2.51
CA VAL A 104 -8.54 -3.26 1.43
C VAL A 104 -7.77 -3.48 0.13
N ILE A 105 -6.43 -3.54 0.16
CA ILE A 105 -5.65 -3.73 -1.08
C ILE A 105 -5.77 -5.16 -1.59
N GLY A 106 -5.65 -6.15 -0.71
CA GLY A 106 -5.68 -7.56 -1.10
C GLY A 106 -7.02 -7.98 -1.69
N PHE A 107 -8.11 -7.58 -1.03
CA PHE A 107 -9.47 -7.95 -1.44
C PHE A 107 -10.08 -6.96 -2.44
N GLY A 108 -9.79 -5.67 -2.35
CA GLY A 108 -10.27 -4.69 -3.33
C GLY A 108 -9.74 -5.00 -4.74
N ARG A 109 -8.47 -5.39 -4.87
CA ARG A 109 -7.92 -5.88 -6.15
C ARG A 109 -8.59 -7.17 -6.60
N TYR A 110 -8.78 -8.13 -5.71
CA TYR A 110 -9.50 -9.37 -6.03
C TYR A 110 -10.91 -9.08 -6.55
N GLY A 111 -11.64 -8.15 -5.91
CA GLY A 111 -12.96 -7.71 -6.33
C GLY A 111 -12.97 -7.17 -7.74
N ILE A 112 -12.00 -6.33 -8.11
CA ILE A 112 -11.86 -5.83 -9.48
C ILE A 112 -11.47 -6.94 -10.46
N ASP A 113 -10.43 -7.71 -10.16
CA ASP A 113 -9.89 -8.74 -11.06
C ASP A 113 -10.91 -9.84 -11.36
N ASN A 114 -11.80 -10.15 -10.41
CA ASN A 114 -12.83 -11.18 -10.53
C ASN A 114 -14.24 -10.63 -10.77
N LYS A 115 -14.40 -9.31 -10.93
CA LYS A 115 -15.70 -8.64 -11.09
C LYS A 115 -16.68 -8.95 -9.96
N ASP A 116 -16.16 -9.06 -8.74
CA ASP A 116 -16.95 -9.22 -7.52
C ASP A 116 -17.25 -7.83 -6.94
N ASP A 117 -18.38 -7.27 -7.35
CA ASP A 117 -18.84 -5.93 -6.94
C ASP A 117 -19.10 -5.83 -5.42
N ILE A 118 -19.40 -6.94 -4.75
CA ILE A 118 -19.66 -6.97 -3.30
C ILE A 118 -18.34 -6.78 -2.56
N ILE A 119 -17.33 -7.59 -2.87
CA ILE A 119 -16.01 -7.46 -2.23
C ILE A 119 -15.38 -6.10 -2.56
N TRP A 120 -15.58 -5.59 -3.77
CA TRP A 120 -15.14 -4.25 -4.13
C TRP A 120 -15.82 -3.17 -3.27
N ALA A 121 -17.14 -3.20 -3.15
CA ALA A 121 -17.89 -2.23 -2.35
C ALA A 121 -17.51 -2.30 -0.86
N ASP A 122 -17.46 -3.50 -0.29
CA ASP A 122 -17.04 -3.72 1.10
C ASP A 122 -15.61 -3.23 1.35
N SER A 123 -14.71 -3.37 0.38
CA SER A 123 -13.34 -2.84 0.48
C SER A 123 -13.30 -1.31 0.49
N LEU A 124 -14.19 -0.63 -0.24
CA LEU A 124 -14.30 0.83 -0.21
C LEU A 124 -14.88 1.32 1.13
N ASP A 125 -15.85 0.60 1.68
CA ASP A 125 -16.42 0.91 2.99
C ASP A 125 -15.40 0.67 4.10
N LEU A 126 -14.64 -0.41 4.03
CA LEU A 126 -13.57 -0.70 4.98
C LEU A 126 -12.44 0.34 4.89
N ALA A 127 -12.13 0.86 3.71
CA ALA A 127 -11.15 1.93 3.54
C ALA A 127 -11.52 3.19 4.35
N GLN A 128 -12.82 3.52 4.48
CA GLN A 128 -13.27 4.66 5.28
C GLN A 128 -12.98 4.48 6.78
N GLN A 129 -12.92 3.24 7.25
CA GLN A 129 -12.77 2.88 8.65
C GLN A 129 -11.31 2.88 9.12
N ILE A 130 -10.33 3.08 8.22
CA ILE A 130 -8.91 3.14 8.57
C ILE A 130 -8.63 4.34 9.48
N PRO A 131 -8.17 4.14 10.74
CA PRO A 131 -8.00 5.22 11.71
C PRO A 131 -7.04 6.32 11.23
N LEU A 132 -5.83 5.95 10.82
CA LEU A 132 -4.80 6.90 10.42
C LEU A 132 -5.01 7.40 8.99
N ASN A 133 -5.12 8.72 8.84
CA ASN A 133 -5.35 9.38 7.55
C ASN A 133 -4.28 9.05 6.50
N SER A 134 -3.03 8.82 6.90
CA SER A 134 -1.96 8.38 5.99
C SER A 134 -2.30 7.06 5.31
N TYR A 135 -2.66 6.04 6.08
CA TYR A 135 -3.05 4.72 5.56
C TYR A 135 -4.38 4.78 4.81
N ARG A 136 -5.34 5.59 5.29
CA ARG A 136 -6.63 5.80 4.64
C ARG A 136 -6.47 6.38 3.23
N ALA A 137 -5.69 7.46 3.11
CA ALA A 137 -5.39 8.06 1.83
C ALA A 137 -4.62 7.10 0.90
N MET A 138 -3.67 6.34 1.47
CA MET A 138 -2.92 5.31 0.72
C MET A 138 -3.84 4.19 0.21
N ALA A 139 -4.85 3.79 0.97
CA ALA A 139 -5.81 2.77 0.56
C ALA A 139 -6.56 3.20 -0.71
N TYR A 140 -7.16 4.39 -0.69
CA TYR A 140 -7.84 4.96 -1.87
C TYR A 140 -6.93 5.12 -3.07
N ARG A 141 -5.71 5.64 -2.85
CA ARG A 141 -4.71 5.79 -3.92
C ARG A 141 -4.29 4.46 -4.53
N ASN A 142 -4.20 3.40 -3.74
CA ASN A 142 -3.83 2.09 -4.26
C ASN A 142 -4.99 1.39 -4.98
N LEU A 143 -6.23 1.55 -4.50
CA LEU A 143 -7.42 1.06 -5.17
C LEU A 143 -7.66 1.77 -6.52
N SER A 144 -7.35 3.06 -6.63
CA SER A 144 -7.46 3.79 -7.90
C SER A 144 -6.59 3.18 -9.01
N LYS A 145 -5.54 2.44 -8.64
CA LYS A 145 -4.61 1.78 -9.57
C LYS A 145 -4.98 0.32 -9.88
N ALA A 146 -6.09 -0.18 -9.35
CA ALA A 146 -6.48 -1.59 -9.49
C ALA A 146 -7.10 -1.94 -10.85
N GLY A 147 -6.84 -1.17 -11.91
CA GLY A 147 -7.39 -1.45 -13.25
C GLY A 147 -8.88 -1.10 -13.42
N ILE A 148 -9.39 -0.17 -12.61
CA ILE A 148 -10.77 0.33 -12.70
C ILE A 148 -10.94 1.41 -13.78
N ASP A 149 -12.20 1.74 -14.08
CA ASP A 149 -12.54 2.86 -14.98
C ASP A 149 -11.79 4.15 -14.59
N PRO A 150 -11.21 4.88 -15.56
CA PRO A 150 -10.43 6.10 -15.28
C PRO A 150 -11.17 7.18 -14.49
N LYS A 151 -12.50 7.35 -14.66
CA LYS A 151 -13.26 8.34 -13.88
C LYS A 151 -13.40 7.88 -12.43
N LYS A 152 -13.72 6.61 -12.20
CA LYS A 152 -13.72 6.02 -10.85
C LYS A 152 -12.35 6.10 -10.19
N SER A 153 -11.27 5.86 -10.96
CA SER A 153 -9.90 6.03 -10.48
C SER A 153 -9.64 7.46 -10.00
N LEU A 154 -10.05 8.45 -10.79
CA LEU A 154 -9.94 9.86 -10.43
C LEU A 154 -10.78 10.21 -9.18
N GLU A 155 -11.98 9.65 -9.03
CA GLU A 155 -12.81 9.82 -7.82
C GLU A 155 -12.08 9.35 -6.56
N LEU A 156 -11.48 8.16 -6.58
CA LEU A 156 -10.71 7.64 -5.43
C LEU A 156 -9.45 8.48 -5.15
N LEU A 157 -8.78 8.98 -6.20
CA LEU A 157 -7.64 9.89 -6.03
C LEU A 157 -8.06 11.22 -5.40
N ASN A 158 -9.23 11.76 -5.76
CA ASN A 158 -9.77 12.97 -5.13
C ASN A 158 -10.10 12.75 -3.64
N ILE A 159 -10.64 11.58 -3.27
CA ILE A 159 -10.85 11.21 -1.86
C ILE A 159 -9.50 11.18 -1.12
N SER A 160 -8.48 10.55 -1.72
CA SER A 160 -7.13 10.50 -1.16
C SER A 160 -6.55 11.91 -0.93
N ILE A 161 -6.65 12.80 -1.92
CA ILE A 161 -6.22 14.21 -1.80
C ILE A 161 -6.96 14.92 -0.67
N ALA A 162 -8.28 14.80 -0.60
CA ALA A 162 -9.08 15.48 0.40
C ALA A 162 -8.72 15.06 1.84
N ILE A 163 -8.35 13.79 2.04
CA ILE A 163 -7.83 13.29 3.33
C ILE A 163 -6.45 13.90 3.63
N LEU A 164 -5.57 13.92 2.64
CA LEU A 164 -4.20 14.41 2.79
C LEU A 164 -4.14 15.93 3.06
N GLU A 165 -4.92 16.74 2.35
CA GLU A 165 -4.95 18.20 2.52
C GLU A 165 -5.51 18.63 3.88
N LYS A 166 -6.41 17.84 4.48
CA LYS A 166 -6.96 18.11 5.82
C LYS A 166 -6.04 17.72 6.97
N SER A 167 -4.96 16.98 6.68
CA SER A 167 -4.13 16.36 7.71
C SER A 167 -2.81 17.10 7.87
N LYS A 168 -2.61 17.74 9.03
CA LYS A 168 -1.40 18.53 9.32
C LYS A 168 -0.14 17.70 9.56
N GLU A 169 -0.30 16.40 9.83
CA GLU A 169 0.78 15.51 10.31
C GLU A 169 1.27 14.52 9.24
N ILE A 170 0.77 14.62 8.00
CA ILE A 170 1.13 13.65 6.96
C ILE A 170 2.43 14.04 6.26
N ARG A 171 3.25 13.02 5.98
CA ARG A 171 4.50 13.18 5.23
C ARG A 171 4.22 13.74 3.83
N THR A 172 4.93 14.81 3.48
CA THR A 172 4.91 15.48 2.17
C THR A 172 5.00 14.50 0.99
N ILE A 173 5.78 13.43 1.13
CA ILE A 173 5.94 12.41 0.08
C ILE A 173 4.60 11.77 -0.35
N ASN A 174 3.67 11.53 0.58
CA ASN A 174 2.38 10.93 0.26
C ASN A 174 1.52 11.89 -0.58
N GLN A 175 1.55 13.19 -0.26
CA GLN A 175 0.86 14.22 -1.03
C GLN A 175 1.42 14.32 -2.44
N ILE A 176 2.74 14.41 -2.57
CA ILE A 176 3.41 14.48 -3.88
C ILE A 176 3.04 13.28 -4.74
N GLN A 177 3.15 12.07 -4.18
CA GLN A 177 2.82 10.85 -4.89
C GLN A 177 1.35 10.79 -5.34
N THR A 178 0.41 11.22 -4.50
CA THR A 178 -1.01 11.29 -4.88
C THR A 178 -1.24 12.34 -5.96
N PHE A 179 -0.62 13.52 -5.86
CA PHE A 179 -0.72 14.56 -6.90
C PHE A 179 -0.17 14.09 -8.25
N CYS A 180 0.97 13.41 -8.29
CA CYS A 180 1.50 12.81 -9.51
C CYS A 180 0.53 11.79 -10.12
N ASP A 181 -0.06 10.91 -9.31
CA ASP A 181 -1.01 9.92 -9.83
C ASP A 181 -2.32 10.55 -10.32
N THR A 182 -2.83 11.57 -9.62
CA THR A 182 -3.98 12.38 -10.08
C THR A 182 -3.67 13.09 -11.38
N SER A 183 -2.48 13.66 -11.50
CA SER A 183 -2.01 14.35 -12.69
C SER A 183 -1.95 13.41 -13.90
N SER A 184 -1.30 12.25 -13.75
CA SER A 184 -1.28 11.19 -14.76
C SER A 184 -2.70 10.73 -15.15
N MET A 185 -3.59 10.53 -14.18
CA MET A 185 -4.97 10.09 -14.46
C MET A 185 -5.77 11.14 -15.24
N LEU A 186 -5.65 12.42 -14.89
CA LEU A 186 -6.27 13.51 -15.63
C LEU A 186 -5.73 13.59 -17.06
N ALA A 187 -4.43 13.39 -17.27
CA ALA A 187 -3.87 13.39 -18.61
C ALA A 187 -4.42 12.24 -19.46
N ARG A 188 -4.57 11.03 -18.90
CA ARG A 188 -5.23 9.90 -19.57
C ARG A 188 -6.68 10.18 -19.97
N LEU A 189 -7.35 11.06 -19.22
CA LEU A 189 -8.71 11.54 -19.48
C LEU A 189 -8.75 12.77 -20.41
N ASP A 190 -7.62 13.16 -21.01
CA ASP A 190 -7.49 14.36 -21.84
C ASP A 190 -7.86 15.67 -21.11
N ASP A 191 -7.59 15.72 -19.80
CA ASP A 191 -7.88 16.87 -18.93
C ASP A 191 -6.62 17.66 -18.59
N ASN A 192 -6.60 18.94 -18.99
CA ASN A 192 -5.49 19.86 -18.76
C ASN A 192 -5.27 20.24 -17.29
N ARG A 193 -6.20 19.92 -16.38
CA ARG A 193 -5.96 20.06 -14.93
C ARG A 193 -4.83 19.14 -14.44
N SER A 194 -4.39 18.18 -15.26
CA SER A 194 -3.17 17.40 -15.02
C SER A 194 -1.98 18.30 -14.66
N TYR A 195 -1.73 19.37 -15.42
CA TYR A 195 -0.63 20.30 -15.16
C TYR A 195 -0.72 20.97 -13.79
N ASP A 196 -1.92 21.28 -13.29
CA ASP A 196 -2.09 21.94 -11.98
C ASP A 196 -1.64 21.03 -10.83
N PHE A 197 -1.98 19.74 -10.89
CA PHE A 197 -1.54 18.77 -9.89
C PHE A 197 -0.05 18.47 -9.98
N LEU A 198 0.51 18.42 -11.20
CA LEU A 198 1.95 18.28 -11.38
C LEU A 198 2.72 19.45 -10.75
N LYS A 199 2.28 20.70 -10.99
CA LYS A 199 2.88 21.89 -10.39
C LYS A 199 2.85 21.84 -8.86
N LYS A 200 1.75 21.37 -8.26
CA LYS A 200 1.67 21.16 -6.80
C LYS A 200 2.71 20.14 -6.32
N ALA A 201 2.87 19.02 -7.03
CA ALA A 201 3.88 18.00 -6.71
C ALA A 201 5.31 18.57 -6.75
N ILE A 202 5.66 19.29 -7.82
CA ILE A 202 6.97 19.93 -8.01
C ILE A 202 7.26 20.93 -6.89
N ALA A 203 6.32 21.83 -6.60
CA ALA A 203 6.49 22.85 -5.57
C ALA A 203 6.78 22.27 -4.17
N MET A 204 6.31 21.06 -3.90
CA MET A 204 6.52 20.38 -2.62
C MET A 204 7.83 19.60 -2.55
N ALA A 205 8.42 19.22 -3.69
CA ALA A 205 9.61 18.37 -3.75
C ALA A 205 10.84 19.00 -3.08
N ASP A 206 10.93 20.34 -3.08
CA ASP A 206 12.03 21.06 -2.44
C ASP A 206 12.02 20.96 -0.90
N SER A 207 10.86 20.68 -0.30
CA SER A 207 10.74 20.48 1.15
C SER A 207 11.24 19.12 1.63
N ILE A 208 11.54 18.19 0.71
CA ILE A 208 12.07 16.87 1.07
C ILE A 208 13.56 16.98 1.38
N MET A 209 13.90 16.80 2.65
CA MET A 209 15.27 16.96 3.15
C MET A 209 16.13 15.69 3.00
N GLU A 210 15.51 14.52 3.11
CA GLU A 210 16.22 13.25 3.04
C GLU A 210 16.46 12.87 1.57
N GLU A 211 17.72 12.57 1.23
CA GLU A 211 18.15 12.44 -0.16
C GLU A 211 17.59 11.20 -0.86
N LEU A 212 17.37 10.10 -0.13
CA LEU A 212 16.72 8.90 -0.68
C LEU A 212 15.26 9.21 -1.05
N GLU A 213 14.50 9.82 -0.14
CA GLU A 213 13.12 10.25 -0.37
C GLU A 213 13.05 11.30 -1.50
N LYS A 214 13.95 12.29 -1.51
CA LYS A 214 13.99 13.33 -2.55
C LYS A 214 14.23 12.72 -3.93
N SER A 215 15.21 11.82 -4.05
CA SER A 215 15.49 11.13 -5.31
C SER A 215 14.30 10.28 -5.79
N ALA A 216 13.60 9.60 -4.87
CA ALA A 216 12.40 8.82 -5.21
C ALA A 216 11.24 9.69 -5.71
N VAL A 217 11.03 10.84 -5.06
CA VAL A 217 10.01 11.81 -5.43
C VAL A 217 10.30 12.44 -6.79
N LEU A 218 11.54 12.86 -7.03
CA LEU A 218 11.95 13.45 -8.31
C LEU A 218 11.78 12.45 -9.46
N LEU A 219 12.10 11.16 -9.26
CA LEU A 219 11.80 10.12 -10.24
C LEU A 219 10.30 10.06 -10.56
N LYS A 220 9.45 10.07 -9.53
CA LYS A 220 7.99 10.00 -9.74
C LYS A 220 7.44 11.23 -10.48
N ILE A 221 7.97 12.41 -10.19
CA ILE A 221 7.60 13.64 -10.90
C ILE A 221 8.04 13.56 -12.36
N LEU A 222 9.29 13.15 -12.62
CA LEU A 222 9.83 12.95 -13.96
C LEU A 222 8.99 11.98 -14.79
N GLU A 223 8.61 10.82 -14.23
CA GLU A 223 7.77 9.84 -14.91
C GLU A 223 6.40 10.45 -15.29
N THR A 224 5.82 11.26 -14.40
CA THR A 224 4.56 11.96 -14.64
C THR A 224 4.72 13.07 -15.70
N GLU A 225 5.81 13.82 -15.70
CA GLU A 225 6.13 14.80 -16.75
C GLU A 225 6.23 14.14 -18.13
N ILE A 226 6.94 13.01 -18.21
CA ILE A 226 7.05 12.23 -19.45
C ILE A 226 5.67 11.77 -19.92
N GLU A 227 4.85 11.20 -19.03
CA GLU A 227 3.51 10.72 -19.38
C GLU A 227 2.61 11.83 -19.94
N ILE A 228 2.57 12.99 -19.28
CA ILE A 228 1.79 14.15 -19.70
C ILE A 228 2.34 14.74 -21.00
N GLY A 229 3.68 14.87 -21.08
CA GLY A 229 4.38 15.43 -22.23
C GLY A 229 4.13 14.61 -23.49
N ILE A 230 4.17 13.28 -23.39
CA ILE A 230 3.80 12.38 -24.49
C ILE A 230 2.32 12.54 -24.84
N LYS A 231 1.43 12.48 -23.84
CA LYS A 231 -0.02 12.51 -24.05
C LYS A 231 -0.48 13.78 -24.77
N PHE A 232 0.07 14.93 -24.39
CA PHE A 232 -0.28 16.23 -24.98
C PHE A 232 0.71 16.74 -26.04
N LYS A 233 1.76 15.98 -26.34
CA LYS A 233 2.86 16.38 -27.24
C LYS A 233 3.55 17.68 -26.78
N ASP A 234 3.66 17.86 -25.47
CA ASP A 234 4.33 19.00 -24.84
C ASP A 234 5.83 18.74 -24.73
N LYS A 235 6.59 19.28 -25.69
CA LYS A 235 8.06 19.15 -25.71
C LYS A 235 8.73 19.89 -24.56
N LEU A 236 8.16 21.01 -24.11
CA LEU A 236 8.74 21.76 -23.01
C LEU A 236 8.71 20.93 -21.74
N LEU A 237 7.60 20.24 -21.48
CA LEU A 237 7.48 19.35 -20.33
C LEU A 237 8.46 18.16 -20.39
N LEU A 238 8.75 17.64 -21.58
CA LEU A 238 9.76 16.59 -21.77
C LEU A 238 11.18 17.12 -21.49
N ASP A 239 11.49 18.35 -21.90
CA ASP A 239 12.76 19.00 -21.57
C ASP A 239 12.89 19.26 -20.06
N GLU A 240 11.80 19.66 -19.41
CA GLU A 240 11.71 19.80 -17.94
C GLU A 240 11.98 18.46 -17.23
N ALA A 241 11.43 17.34 -17.72
CA ALA A 241 11.72 16.00 -17.21
C ALA A 241 13.22 15.66 -17.26
N ALA A 242 13.89 16.01 -18.36
CA ALA A 242 15.33 15.85 -18.49
C ALA A 242 16.09 16.74 -17.48
N VAL A 243 15.59 17.92 -17.14
CA VAL A 243 16.16 18.77 -16.09
C VAL A 243 15.95 18.14 -14.70
N ILE A 244 14.76 17.67 -14.37
CA ILE A 244 14.45 17.00 -13.09
C ILE A 244 15.38 15.81 -12.86
N SER A 245 15.68 15.03 -13.90
CA SER A 245 16.56 13.86 -13.81
C SER A 245 17.94 14.18 -13.22
N LYS A 246 18.47 15.39 -13.49
CA LYS A 246 19.77 15.85 -13.00
C LYS A 246 19.78 16.10 -11.49
N GLY A 247 18.61 16.32 -10.90
CA GLY A 247 18.41 16.48 -9.46
C GLY A 247 18.42 15.18 -8.67
N ILE A 248 18.29 14.02 -9.34
CA ILE A 248 18.25 12.69 -8.71
C ILE A 248 19.69 12.28 -8.36
N LYS A 249 19.99 12.12 -7.07
CA LYS A 249 21.37 11.81 -6.63
C LYS A 249 21.61 10.34 -6.31
N LYS A 250 20.58 9.60 -5.89
CA LYS A 250 20.73 8.17 -5.58
C LYS A 250 20.79 7.33 -6.85
N GLU A 251 21.82 6.50 -6.93
CA GLU A 251 22.17 5.75 -8.14
C GLU A 251 21.04 4.87 -8.66
N TYR A 252 20.38 4.13 -7.77
CA TYR A 252 19.22 3.32 -8.13
C TYR A 252 18.15 4.11 -8.88
N TYR A 253 17.81 5.31 -8.39
CA TYR A 253 16.78 6.15 -9.03
C TYR A 253 17.29 6.85 -10.29
N LYS A 254 18.60 7.16 -10.39
CA LYS A 254 19.19 7.68 -11.64
C LYS A 254 19.05 6.68 -12.77
N THR A 255 19.37 5.41 -12.52
CA THR A 255 19.23 4.35 -13.53
C THR A 255 17.79 4.26 -14.02
N LEU A 256 16.81 4.31 -13.11
CA LEU A 256 15.39 4.31 -13.48
C LEU A 256 15.01 5.55 -14.30
N ALA A 257 15.48 6.73 -13.91
CA ALA A 257 15.22 7.97 -14.64
C ALA A 257 15.81 7.95 -16.06
N SER A 258 17.04 7.47 -16.22
CA SER A 258 17.67 7.31 -17.54
C SER A 258 16.86 6.36 -18.42
N ASN A 259 16.45 5.21 -17.90
CA ASN A 259 15.62 4.25 -18.64
C ASN A 259 14.27 4.87 -19.07
N ALA A 260 13.65 5.67 -18.21
CA ALA A 260 12.40 6.36 -18.53
C ALA A 260 12.59 7.39 -19.66
N LEU A 261 13.67 8.17 -19.63
CA LEU A 261 14.01 9.14 -20.67
C LEU A 261 14.37 8.48 -22.01
N GLU A 262 15.11 7.37 -21.98
CA GLU A 262 15.45 6.60 -23.18
C GLU A 262 14.20 5.99 -23.84
N SER A 263 13.28 5.48 -23.01
CA SER A 263 12.05 4.84 -23.50
C SER A 263 11.17 5.80 -24.31
N TYR A 264 11.12 7.10 -23.97
CA TYR A 264 10.35 8.07 -24.78
C TYR A 264 11.11 8.59 -25.98
N SER A 265 12.45 8.65 -25.91
CA SER A 265 13.25 9.14 -27.04
C SER A 265 13.16 8.22 -28.28
N LEU A 266 12.69 6.98 -28.06
CA LEU A 266 12.47 5.94 -29.07
C LEU A 266 11.01 5.80 -29.51
N SER A 267 10.04 6.46 -28.85
CA SER A 267 8.59 6.37 -29.13
C SER A 267 8.10 7.50 -30.02
#